data_AF-A0A849UW00-F1
#
_entry.id   AF-A0A849UW00-F1
#
_cell.length_a   1.000
_cell.length_b   1.000
_cell.length_c   1.000
_cell.angle_alpha   90.00
_cell.angle_beta   90.00
_cell.angle_gamma   90.00
#
_symmetry.space_group_name_H-M   'P 1'
#
loop_
_entity.id
_entity.type
_entity.pdbx_description
1 polymer ?
#
loop_
_entity_poly.entity_id
_entity_poly.type
_entity_poly.pdbx_seq_one_letter_code
_entity_poly.pdbx_strand_id
1 'polypeptide(L)'
;MSFKQASLFDFDEPPVEKKLQNKIELPENIAEEKIIINKEPVEIEFLQTTPLIEKTNTRGRKKISELEVTSTLLEVPDDDILFQKKYYGIGIVAEMFKVNISLIRFWEKEFDILKPKLNGKGDRHFRPEDIKNLKLIHHLLREKKYTIEGANDFLKKNKKSEEVFGVIENLTRTKLFLIDLKMSL
;
A
#
# COMPACT_ATOMS: atom_id res chain seq x y z
N MET A 1 55.02 3.33 -44.88
CA MET A 1 54.22 2.30 -44.16
C MET A 1 52.75 2.72 -44.26
N SER A 2 51.93 1.83 -44.80
CA SER A 2 50.57 2.12 -45.30
C SER A 2 49.51 1.76 -44.25
N PHE A 3 48.53 2.65 -44.07
CA PHE A 3 47.40 2.50 -43.16
C PHE A 3 46.44 1.43 -43.69
N LYS A 4 46.14 0.39 -42.89
CA LYS A 4 45.05 -0.55 -43.18
C LYS A 4 43.74 0.01 -42.64
N GLN A 5 42.87 0.40 -43.56
CA GLN A 5 41.44 0.60 -43.32
C GLN A 5 40.77 -0.77 -43.11
N ALA A 6 39.85 -0.84 -42.16
CA ALA A 6 38.94 -1.96 -41.97
C ALA A 6 37.62 -1.64 -42.69
N SER A 7 37.20 -2.53 -43.58
CA SER A 7 35.85 -2.57 -44.15
C SER A 7 35.42 -4.03 -44.21
N LEU A 8 34.35 -4.40 -43.50
CA LEU A 8 33.20 -5.15 -44.04
C LEU A 8 32.19 -5.37 -42.90
N PHE A 9 31.26 -4.43 -42.75
CA PHE A 9 30.01 -4.65 -42.02
C PHE A 9 29.00 -5.06 -43.09
N ASP A 10 28.63 -6.34 -43.13
CA ASP A 10 27.52 -6.83 -43.95
C ASP A 10 26.20 -6.49 -43.25
N PHE A 11 25.44 -5.59 -43.85
CA PHE A 11 24.07 -5.24 -43.49
C PHE A 11 23.16 -5.81 -44.57
N ASP A 12 22.73 -7.06 -44.39
CA ASP A 12 21.66 -7.63 -45.19
C ASP A 12 20.86 -8.64 -44.36
N GLU A 13 19.80 -8.14 -43.71
CA GLU A 13 18.76 -8.99 -43.14
C GLU A 13 17.38 -8.39 -43.50
N PRO A 14 16.63 -9.00 -44.44
CA PRO A 14 15.31 -8.53 -44.85
C PRO A 14 14.19 -8.92 -43.85
N PRO A 15 12.99 -8.31 -43.96
CA PRO A 15 12.06 -8.21 -42.85
C PRO A 15 11.15 -9.43 -42.65
N VAL A 16 10.66 -9.47 -41.40
CA VAL A 16 9.74 -10.38 -40.72
C VAL A 16 8.46 -10.75 -41.49
N GLU A 17 8.14 -12.05 -41.53
CA GLU A 17 6.75 -12.54 -41.58
C GLU A 17 6.58 -13.84 -40.75
N LYS A 18 5.68 -13.84 -39.77
CA LYS A 18 5.02 -15.06 -39.28
C LYS A 18 3.52 -14.80 -39.12
N LYS A 19 2.74 -15.27 -40.10
CA LYS A 19 1.31 -15.54 -39.98
C LYS A 19 1.11 -16.85 -39.23
N LEU A 20 0.14 -16.91 -38.32
CA LEU A 20 -0.68 -18.11 -38.06
C LEU A 20 -2.04 -17.65 -37.53
N GLN A 21 -3.03 -17.75 -38.42
CA GLN A 21 -4.45 -17.64 -38.15
C GLN A 21 -4.90 -18.83 -37.28
N ASN A 22 -5.92 -18.65 -36.44
CA ASN A 22 -6.91 -19.70 -36.18
C ASN A 22 -8.24 -19.09 -35.70
N LYS A 23 -9.10 -18.90 -36.71
CA LYS A 23 -10.56 -19.10 -36.82
C LYS A 23 -11.43 -19.15 -35.55
N ILE A 24 -12.40 -18.23 -35.55
CA ILE A 24 -13.59 -18.15 -34.69
C ILE A 24 -14.61 -19.18 -35.13
N GLU A 25 -15.17 -19.98 -34.22
CA GLU A 25 -16.40 -20.76 -34.45
C GLU A 25 -17.28 -20.70 -33.18
N LEU A 26 -18.45 -20.07 -33.31
CA LEU A 26 -19.57 -20.15 -32.38
C LEU A 26 -20.52 -21.25 -32.89
N PRO A 27 -21.07 -22.11 -32.01
CA PRO A 27 -22.36 -22.73 -32.30
C PRO A 27 -23.45 -22.33 -31.31
N GLU A 28 -24.64 -22.31 -31.89
CA GLU A 28 -25.92 -21.84 -31.39
C GLU A 28 -26.66 -22.93 -30.56
N ASN A 29 -27.40 -22.47 -29.53
CA ASN A 29 -28.58 -23.03 -28.83
C ASN A 29 -28.99 -24.52 -28.97
N ILE A 30 -29.44 -25.12 -27.85
CA ILE A 30 -30.84 -25.55 -27.59
C ILE A 30 -30.98 -26.27 -26.22
N ALA A 31 -32.06 -25.92 -25.50
CA ALA A 31 -32.83 -26.67 -24.48
C ALA A 31 -32.34 -26.76 -23.01
N GLU A 32 -33.00 -25.91 -22.19
CA GLU A 32 -33.76 -26.23 -20.96
C GLU A 32 -33.50 -27.56 -20.20
N GLU A 33 -33.04 -27.43 -18.95
CA GLU A 33 -33.53 -28.24 -17.83
C GLU A 33 -33.53 -27.38 -16.54
N LYS A 34 -34.70 -27.29 -15.90
CA LYS A 34 -34.89 -26.67 -14.58
C LYS A 34 -34.50 -27.66 -13.50
N ILE A 35 -33.55 -27.32 -12.63
CA ILE A 35 -33.37 -27.98 -11.32
C ILE A 35 -33.25 -26.93 -10.22
N ILE A 36 -33.89 -27.24 -9.10
CA ILE A 36 -34.35 -26.37 -8.02
C ILE A 36 -33.24 -26.10 -6.99
N ILE A 37 -33.05 -24.81 -6.69
CA ILE A 37 -32.64 -24.15 -5.42
C ILE A 37 -31.86 -24.99 -4.41
N ASN A 38 -30.57 -24.65 -4.24
CA ASN A 38 -29.88 -24.65 -2.95
C ASN A 38 -29.12 -23.33 -2.80
N LYS A 39 -29.31 -22.68 -1.65
CA LYS A 39 -28.81 -21.33 -1.32
C LYS A 39 -27.29 -21.30 -1.21
N GLU A 40 -26.64 -20.56 -2.10
CA GLU A 40 -25.26 -20.09 -1.96
C GLU A 40 -25.24 -18.56 -2.11
N PRO A 41 -24.54 -17.82 -1.23
CA PRO A 41 -24.62 -16.37 -1.19
C PRO A 41 -23.97 -15.74 -2.43
N VAL A 42 -24.78 -14.95 -3.12
CA VAL A 42 -24.47 -14.14 -4.29
C VAL A 42 -23.28 -13.21 -4.00
N GLU A 43 -22.24 -13.34 -4.83
CA GLU A 43 -21.12 -12.42 -4.89
C GLU A 43 -21.63 -11.02 -5.25
N ILE A 44 -21.46 -10.07 -4.33
CA ILE A 44 -21.73 -8.66 -4.61
C ILE A 44 -20.59 -8.19 -5.50
N GLU A 45 -20.87 -8.04 -6.80
CA GLU A 45 -20.03 -7.30 -7.73
C GLU A 45 -19.89 -5.86 -7.22
N PHE A 46 -18.78 -5.60 -6.53
CA PHE A 46 -18.44 -4.26 -6.11
C PHE A 46 -18.09 -3.48 -7.37
N LEU A 47 -19.05 -2.70 -7.88
CA LEU A 47 -18.83 -1.72 -8.93
C LEU A 47 -17.63 -0.87 -8.50
N GLN A 48 -16.47 -1.13 -9.09
CA GLN A 48 -15.27 -0.32 -8.95
C GLN A 48 -15.50 0.99 -9.71
N THR A 49 -16.36 1.86 -9.20
CA THR A 49 -16.17 3.29 -9.42
C THR A 49 -15.14 3.74 -8.40
N THR A 50 -13.87 3.40 -8.66
CA THR A 50 -12.77 4.11 -8.01
C THR A 50 -13.01 5.60 -8.27
N PRO A 51 -13.05 6.46 -7.24
CA PRO A 51 -13.14 7.89 -7.49
C PRO A 51 -11.97 8.26 -8.41
N LEU A 52 -12.27 9.01 -9.47
CA LEU A 52 -11.27 9.53 -10.40
C LEU A 52 -10.30 10.40 -9.59
N ILE A 53 -9.20 9.81 -9.15
CA ILE A 53 -8.08 10.53 -8.57
C ILE A 53 -7.45 11.28 -9.74
N GLU A 54 -7.91 12.51 -9.95
CA GLU A 54 -7.30 13.42 -10.90
C GLU A 54 -5.85 13.63 -10.48
N LYS A 55 -4.93 13.01 -11.22
CA LYS A 55 -3.51 13.32 -11.16
C LYS A 55 -3.37 14.77 -11.63
N THR A 56 -3.40 15.70 -10.69
CA THR A 56 -3.12 17.11 -11.01
C THR A 56 -1.71 17.18 -11.58
N ASN A 57 -1.61 17.49 -12.87
CA ASN A 57 -0.36 17.82 -13.55
C ASN A 57 0.12 19.21 -13.10
N THR A 58 0.25 19.44 -11.79
CA THR A 58 0.91 20.63 -11.29
C THR A 58 2.41 20.41 -11.42
N ARG A 59 2.98 20.90 -12.52
CA ARG A 59 4.41 21.19 -12.65
C ARG A 59 4.74 22.32 -11.66
N GLY A 60 4.83 21.99 -10.37
CA GLY A 60 5.04 22.97 -9.30
C GLY A 60 5.12 22.31 -7.93
N ARG A 61 5.81 22.95 -6.99
CA ARG A 61 5.89 22.52 -5.59
C ARG A 61 4.50 22.67 -4.95
N LYS A 62 4.01 21.60 -4.32
CA LYS A 62 2.74 21.62 -3.58
C LYS A 62 2.75 22.66 -2.46
N LYS A 63 1.58 23.24 -2.17
CA LYS A 63 1.41 24.17 -1.04
C LYS A 63 1.73 23.46 0.27
N ILE A 64 2.41 24.15 1.18
CA ILE A 64 2.85 23.58 2.45
C ILE A 64 1.68 23.05 3.30
N SER A 65 0.53 23.73 3.24
CA SER A 65 -0.69 23.34 3.95
C SER A 65 -1.27 21.99 3.48
N GLU A 66 -1.07 21.63 2.20
CA GLU A 66 -1.53 20.33 1.69
C GLU A 66 -0.69 19.18 2.23
N LEU A 67 0.60 19.40 2.50
CA LEU A 67 1.48 18.37 3.07
C LEU A 67 1.07 18.01 4.51
N GLU A 68 0.62 18.99 5.29
CA GLU A 68 0.16 18.78 6.66
C GLU A 68 -1.11 17.93 6.69
N VAL A 69 -2.09 18.23 5.85
CA VAL A 69 -3.36 17.50 5.76
C VAL A 69 -3.15 16.04 5.35
N THR A 70 -2.22 15.75 4.43
CA THR A 70 -1.92 14.36 4.04
C THR A 70 -1.37 13.50 5.16
N SER A 71 -0.70 14.10 6.16
CA SER A 71 -0.15 13.36 7.30
C SER A 71 -1.20 12.97 8.33
N THR A 72 -2.39 13.58 8.28
CA THR A 72 -3.49 13.37 9.24
C THR A 72 -4.45 12.26 8.78
N LEU A 73 -4.47 11.91 7.49
CA LEU A 73 -5.37 10.90 6.96
C LEU A 73 -4.67 9.55 6.82
N LEU A 74 -4.29 8.97 7.95
CA LEU A 74 -3.94 7.55 8.02
C LEU A 74 -5.21 6.72 7.94
N GLU A 75 -5.29 5.82 6.97
CA GLU A 75 -6.40 4.87 6.79
C GLU A 75 -6.01 3.50 7.35
N VAL A 76 -5.46 3.50 8.56
CA VAL A 76 -5.14 2.24 9.25
C VAL A 76 -6.41 1.75 9.94
N PRO A 77 -6.89 0.52 9.64
CA PRO A 77 -8.05 -0.06 10.30
C PRO A 77 -7.86 -0.19 11.81
N ASP A 78 -8.99 -0.29 12.53
CA ASP A 78 -8.99 -0.55 13.96
C ASP A 78 -8.27 -1.87 14.29
N ASP A 79 -7.68 -1.92 15.49
CA ASP A 79 -6.90 -3.06 15.98
C ASP A 79 -7.67 -4.38 15.85
N ASP A 80 -8.97 -4.39 16.16
CA ASP A 80 -9.83 -5.59 16.09
C ASP A 80 -9.86 -6.20 14.69
N ILE A 81 -9.88 -5.35 13.65
CA ILE A 81 -9.85 -5.77 12.25
C ILE A 81 -8.44 -6.24 11.90
N LEU A 82 -7.42 -5.53 12.38
CA LEU A 82 -6.04 -5.82 12.11
C LEU A 82 -5.61 -7.21 12.61
N PHE A 83 -6.12 -7.65 13.77
CA PHE A 83 -5.79 -8.96 14.34
C PHE A 83 -6.48 -10.15 13.67
N GLN A 84 -7.48 -9.93 12.80
CA GLN A 84 -8.13 -11.02 12.06
C GLN A 84 -7.14 -11.75 11.14
N LYS A 85 -6.17 -11.03 10.57
CA LYS A 85 -5.12 -11.60 9.73
C LYS A 85 -3.76 -11.53 10.42
N LYS A 86 -3.04 -12.64 10.37
CA LYS A 86 -1.73 -12.77 11.05
C LYS A 86 -0.58 -12.05 10.33
N TYR A 87 -0.65 -11.94 9.01
CA TYR A 87 0.42 -11.39 8.19
C TYR A 87 -0.13 -10.49 7.08
N TYR A 88 0.52 -9.36 6.88
CA TYR A 88 0.22 -8.40 5.81
C TYR A 88 1.44 -8.23 4.91
N GLY A 89 1.22 -8.25 3.59
CA GLY A 89 2.28 -7.95 2.63
C GLY A 89 2.62 -6.47 2.65
N ILE A 90 3.88 -6.13 2.39
CA ILE A 90 4.35 -4.74 2.42
C ILE A 90 3.57 -3.77 1.51
N GLY A 91 3.00 -4.26 0.40
CA GLY A 91 2.16 -3.46 -0.49
C GLY A 91 0.88 -2.96 0.20
N ILE A 92 0.17 -3.88 0.86
CA ILE A 92 -1.06 -3.53 1.61
C ILE A 92 -0.72 -2.57 2.75
N VAL A 93 0.40 -2.80 3.46
CA VAL A 93 0.85 -1.90 4.52
C VAL A 93 1.15 -0.51 3.95
N ALA A 94 1.85 -0.42 2.82
CA ALA A 94 2.12 0.85 2.14
C ALA A 94 0.85 1.63 1.79
N GLU A 95 -0.19 0.93 1.35
CA GLU A 95 -1.51 1.52 1.05
C GLU A 95 -2.19 2.06 2.31
N MET A 96 -2.23 1.29 3.42
CA MET A 96 -2.84 1.73 4.70
C MET A 96 -2.21 3.03 5.23
N PHE A 97 -0.88 3.14 5.12
CA PHE A 97 -0.14 4.32 5.57
C PHE A 97 -0.02 5.43 4.51
N LYS A 98 -0.46 5.17 3.27
CA LYS A 98 -0.26 6.06 2.10
C LYS A 98 1.20 6.48 1.92
N VAL A 99 2.10 5.54 2.15
CA VAL A 99 3.55 5.75 2.14
C VAL A 99 4.19 4.85 1.09
N ASN A 100 5.31 5.29 0.50
CA ASN A 100 6.06 4.47 -0.44
C ASN A 100 6.62 3.19 0.20
N ILE A 101 6.54 2.07 -0.52
CA ILE A 101 7.08 0.76 -0.10
C ILE A 101 8.55 0.86 0.32
N SER A 102 9.36 1.62 -0.41
CA SER A 102 10.79 1.82 -0.08
C SER A 102 10.99 2.50 1.27
N LEU A 103 10.07 3.37 1.70
CA LEU A 103 10.16 4.03 3.00
C LEU A 103 9.89 3.04 4.15
N ILE A 104 8.95 2.12 3.96
CA ILE A 104 8.69 1.05 4.93
C ILE A 104 9.90 0.12 5.06
N ARG A 105 10.53 -0.25 3.94
CA ARG A 105 11.79 -1.02 3.95
C ARG A 105 12.93 -0.29 4.64
N PHE A 106 12.98 1.03 4.47
CA PHE A 106 13.95 1.86 5.15
C PHE A 106 13.70 1.89 6.67
N TRP A 107 12.45 2.08 7.09
CA TRP A 107 12.09 2.04 8.51
C TRP A 107 12.37 0.67 9.17
N GLU A 108 12.09 -0.43 8.49
CA GLU A 108 12.49 -1.77 8.96
C GLU A 108 13.99 -1.85 9.27
N LYS A 109 14.83 -1.23 8.44
CA LYS A 109 16.28 -1.26 8.65
C LYS A 109 16.73 -0.40 9.84
N GLU A 110 16.09 0.76 10.03
CA GLU A 110 16.49 1.73 11.07
C GLU A 110 15.91 1.42 12.46
N PHE A 111 14.76 0.74 12.51
CA PHE A 111 14.06 0.44 13.77
C PHE A 111 14.10 -1.04 14.11
N ASP A 112 14.91 -1.39 15.11
CA ASP A 112 15.09 -2.76 15.63
C ASP A 112 13.79 -3.42 16.16
N ILE A 113 12.76 -2.61 16.43
CA ILE A 113 11.45 -3.06 16.93
C ILE A 113 10.62 -3.74 15.84
N LEU A 114 10.85 -3.39 14.57
CA LEU A 114 10.17 -3.98 13.43
C LEU A 114 10.87 -5.28 13.04
N LYS A 115 10.16 -6.41 13.13
CA LYS A 115 10.73 -7.72 12.79
C LYS A 115 9.86 -8.44 11.76
N PRO A 116 9.74 -7.88 10.54
CA PRO A 116 8.96 -8.52 9.49
C PRO A 116 9.55 -9.87 9.13
N LYS A 117 8.68 -10.84 8.85
CA LYS A 117 9.09 -12.16 8.39
C LYS A 117 9.36 -12.11 6.89
N LEU A 118 10.54 -12.60 6.48
CA LEU A 118 10.84 -12.80 5.08
C LEU A 118 10.21 -14.09 4.58
N ASN A 119 9.60 -14.03 3.39
CA ASN A 119 9.18 -15.20 2.65
C ASN A 119 10.37 -15.83 1.89
N GLY A 120 10.24 -17.06 1.40
CA GLY A 120 11.29 -17.73 0.61
C GLY A 120 11.70 -16.97 -0.66
N LYS A 121 10.83 -16.09 -1.17
CA LYS A 121 11.08 -15.19 -2.31
C LYS A 121 11.77 -13.86 -1.91
N GLY A 122 11.86 -13.54 -0.62
CA GLY A 122 12.41 -12.27 -0.11
C GLY A 122 11.37 -11.16 0.12
N ASP A 123 10.08 -11.46 -0.03
CA ASP A 123 8.99 -10.55 0.31
C ASP A 123 8.85 -10.39 1.82
N ARG A 124 8.51 -9.18 2.27
CA ARG A 124 8.34 -8.84 3.69
C ARG A 124 6.88 -8.94 4.09
N HIS A 125 6.65 -9.68 5.16
CA HIS A 125 5.35 -9.81 5.81
C HIS A 125 5.38 -9.25 7.22
N PHE A 126 4.51 -8.28 7.48
CA PHE A 126 4.37 -7.62 8.77
C PHE A 126 3.30 -8.33 9.59
N ARG A 127 3.55 -8.51 10.89
CA ARG A 127 2.54 -8.94 11.85
C ARG A 127 1.65 -7.74 12.21
N PRO A 128 0.43 -7.96 12.72
CA PRO A 128 -0.40 -6.87 13.25
C PRO A 128 0.35 -6.01 14.28
N GLU A 129 1.17 -6.63 15.13
CA GLU A 129 2.01 -5.90 16.09
C GLU A 129 3.05 -4.99 15.42
N ASP A 130 3.66 -5.43 14.32
CA ASP A 130 4.62 -4.60 13.59
C ASP A 130 3.91 -3.40 12.96
N ILE A 131 2.65 -3.55 12.56
CA ILE A 131 1.83 -2.47 11.98
C ILE A 131 1.49 -1.44 13.06
N LYS A 132 1.18 -1.85 14.30
CA LYS A 132 1.02 -0.92 15.44
C LYS A 132 2.30 -0.14 15.71
N ASN A 133 3.44 -0.82 15.71
CA ASN A 133 4.74 -0.18 15.88
C ASN A 133 5.03 0.80 14.73
N LEU A 134 4.66 0.44 13.50
CA LEU A 134 4.78 1.33 12.35
C LEU A 134 3.91 2.59 12.49
N LYS A 135 2.70 2.45 13.05
CA LYS A 135 1.79 3.56 13.35
C LYS A 135 2.40 4.51 14.39
N LEU A 136 2.99 3.96 15.44
CA LEU A 136 3.71 4.74 16.45
C LEU A 136 4.91 5.47 15.84
N ILE A 137 5.74 4.78 15.05
CA ILE A 137 6.89 5.38 14.35
C ILE A 137 6.43 6.52 13.43
N HIS A 138 5.35 6.30 12.67
CA HIS A 138 4.78 7.32 11.80
C HIS A 138 4.37 8.57 12.59
N HIS A 139 3.66 8.39 13.72
CA HIS A 139 3.28 9.47 14.61
C HIS A 139 4.48 10.26 15.13
N LEU A 140 5.55 9.56 15.57
CA LEU A 140 6.77 10.20 16.06
C LEU A 140 7.45 11.06 14.98
N LEU A 141 7.55 10.55 13.76
CA LEU A 141 8.25 11.23 12.67
C LEU A 141 7.41 12.35 12.04
N ARG A 142 6.11 12.12 11.84
CA ARG A 142 5.25 13.05 11.09
C ARG A 142 4.55 14.07 11.96
N GLU A 143 3.99 13.66 13.09
CA GLU A 143 3.26 14.57 13.98
C GLU A 143 4.22 15.24 14.95
N LYS A 144 5.06 14.46 15.64
CA LYS A 144 6.00 15.00 16.64
C LYS A 144 7.32 15.50 16.06
N LYS A 145 7.60 15.26 14.77
CA LYS A 145 8.78 15.74 14.03
C LYS A 145 10.13 15.31 14.64
N TYR A 146 10.20 14.10 15.20
CA TYR A 146 11.49 13.54 15.62
C TYR A 146 12.39 13.21 14.42
N THR A 147 13.70 13.23 14.64
CA THR A 147 14.67 12.59 13.74
C THR A 147 14.60 11.07 13.89
N ILE A 148 15.14 10.33 12.92
CA ILE A 148 15.14 8.85 12.96
C ILE A 148 15.86 8.34 14.21
N GLU A 149 17.04 8.90 14.51
CA GLU A 149 17.80 8.59 15.72
C GLU A 149 17.03 8.95 16.99
N GLY A 150 16.42 10.14 17.04
CA GLY A 150 15.63 10.59 18.18
C GLY A 150 14.40 9.71 18.44
N ALA A 151 13.74 9.23 17.37
CA ALA A 151 12.62 8.30 17.48
C ALA A 151 13.07 6.92 18.01
N ASN A 152 14.21 6.41 17.55
CA ASN A 152 14.77 5.14 18.04
C ASN A 152 15.13 5.24 19.54
N ASP A 153 15.78 6.34 19.92
CA ASP A 153 16.08 6.67 21.32
C ASP A 153 14.81 6.77 22.18
N PHE A 154 13.78 7.42 21.66
CA PHE A 154 12.50 7.57 22.36
C PHE A 154 11.85 6.22 22.65
N LEU A 155 11.83 5.33 21.65
CA LEU A 155 11.29 3.97 21.77
C LEU A 155 12.10 3.13 22.77
N LYS A 156 13.44 3.23 22.75
CA LYS A 156 14.33 2.53 23.70
C LYS A 156 14.15 3.00 25.14
N LYS A 157 14.00 4.32 25.35
CA LYS A 157 13.86 4.93 26.69
C LYS A 157 12.46 4.71 27.28
N ASN A 158 11.41 4.79 26.46
CA ASN A 158 10.02 4.77 26.94
C ASN A 158 9.32 3.46 26.57
N LYS A 159 9.45 2.44 27.42
CA LYS A 159 8.70 1.18 27.26
C LYS A 159 7.18 1.35 27.33
N LYS A 160 6.70 2.41 28.01
CA LYS A 160 5.27 2.75 28.10
C LYS A 160 4.76 3.61 26.93
N SER A 161 5.59 3.84 25.91
CA SER A 161 5.19 4.67 24.76
C SER A 161 3.99 4.09 24.01
N GLU A 162 3.88 2.76 23.92
CA GLU A 162 2.75 2.07 23.31
C GLU A 162 1.43 2.34 24.07
N GLU A 163 1.44 2.25 25.40
CA GLU A 163 0.26 2.52 26.25
C GLU A 163 -0.18 3.98 26.12
N VAL A 164 0.76 4.91 26.21
CA VAL A 164 0.49 6.36 26.09
C VAL A 164 -0.09 6.67 24.71
N PHE A 165 0.45 6.04 23.66
CA PHE A 165 -0.04 6.22 22.31
C PHE A 165 -1.46 5.67 22.13
N GLY A 166 -1.77 4.49 22.68
CA GLY A 166 -3.13 3.95 22.67
C GLY A 166 -4.15 4.87 23.35
N VAL A 167 -3.77 5.52 24.45
CA VAL A 167 -4.63 6.54 25.09
C VAL A 167 -4.84 7.74 24.17
N ILE A 168 -3.79 8.21 23.48
CA ILE A 168 -3.89 9.32 22.52
C ILE A 168 -4.86 8.95 21.39
N GLU A 169 -4.80 7.73 20.86
CA GLU A 169 -5.70 7.27 19.80
C GLU A 169 -7.17 7.21 20.25
N ASN A 170 -7.42 6.73 21.47
CA ASN A 170 -8.78 6.73 22.02
C ASN A 170 -9.32 8.16 22.17
N LEU A 171 -8.47 9.10 22.59
CA LEU A 171 -8.84 10.51 22.71
C LEU A 171 -9.06 11.17 21.34
N THR A 172 -8.26 10.85 20.32
CA THR A 172 -8.48 11.38 18.97
C THR A 172 -9.75 10.82 18.36
N ARG A 173 -10.04 9.52 18.55
CA ARG A 173 -11.30 8.88 18.10
C ARG A 173 -12.53 9.54 18.73
N THR A 174 -12.52 9.71 20.06
CA THR A 174 -13.65 10.35 20.78
C THR A 174 -13.81 11.80 20.35
N LYS A 175 -12.72 12.54 20.16
CA LYS A 175 -12.77 13.90 19.60
C LYS A 175 -13.41 13.94 18.22
N LEU A 176 -13.01 13.06 17.30
CA LEU A 176 -13.57 13.00 15.94
C LEU A 176 -15.07 12.69 15.97
N PHE A 177 -15.48 11.68 16.75
CA PHE A 177 -16.89 11.35 16.92
C PHE A 177 -17.74 12.53 17.40
N LEU A 178 -17.24 13.30 18.38
CA LEU A 178 -17.95 14.48 18.88
C LEU A 178 -18.00 15.62 17.86
N ILE A 179 -16.95 15.77 17.04
CA ILE A 179 -16.94 16.73 15.93
C ILE A 179 -18.00 16.34 14.90
N ASP A 180 -18.09 15.06 14.55
CA ASP A 180 -19.09 14.55 13.59
C ASP A 180 -20.51 14.79 14.11
N LEU A 181 -20.76 14.51 15.40
CA LEU A 181 -22.06 14.82 16.03
C LEU A 181 -22.38 16.31 15.99
N LYS A 182 -21.38 17.16 16.28
CA LYS A 182 -21.54 18.62 16.19
C LYS A 182 -21.83 19.08 14.77
N MET A 183 -21.24 18.45 13.75
CA MET A 183 -21.49 18.78 12.33
C MET A 183 -22.86 18.28 11.85
N SER A 184 -23.38 17.21 12.46
CA SER A 184 -24.69 16.63 12.12
C SER A 184 -25.89 17.37 12.72
N LEU A 185 -25.65 18.22 13.73
CA LEU A 185 -26.65 19.02 14.42
C LEU A 185 -26.68 20.45 13.87
#